data_AF-A0A0H3HSV4-F1
#
_entry.id   AF-A0A0H3HSV4-F1
#
_cell.length_a   1.000
_cell.length_b   1.000
_cell.length_c   1.000
_cell.angle_alpha   90.00
_cell.angle_beta   90.00
_cell.angle_gamma   90.00
#
_symmetry.space_group_name_H-M   'P 1'
#
loop_
_entity.id
_entity.type
_entity.pdbx_description
1 polymer ?
#
loop_
_entity_poly.entity_id
_entity_poly.type
_entity_poly.pdbx_seq_one_letter_code
_entity_poly.pdbx_strand_id
1 'polypeptide(L)' 'MLYGQRYEGLRHVLKQVRKDAGLTQVQLAEKLGRGQSYVSKVERGEQYLDVLEFVEWCEACNTPPERVIGKI' A
#
# COMPACT_ATOMS: atom_id res chain seq x y z
N MET A 1 5.59 12.34 9.84
CA MET A 1 4.23 11.92 9.46
C MET A 1 3.74 12.81 8.35
N LEU A 2 3.07 12.24 7.35
CA LEU A 2 2.46 12.93 6.23
C LEU A 2 1.04 13.33 6.65
N TYR A 3 0.79 14.64 6.76
CA TYR A 3 -0.37 15.21 7.47
C TYR A 3 -1.60 15.51 6.58
N GLY A 4 -1.88 14.70 5.56
CA GLY A 4 -3.06 14.88 4.70
C GLY A 4 -4.19 13.93 5.07
N GLN A 5 -5.37 14.41 5.47
CA GLN A 5 -6.55 13.56 5.76
C GLN A 5 -6.85 12.55 4.64
N ARG A 6 -6.72 12.97 3.37
CA ARG A 6 -6.93 12.08 2.21
C ARG A 6 -5.85 10.99 2.11
N TYR A 7 -4.61 11.31 2.49
CA TYR A 7 -3.52 10.35 2.50
C TYR A 7 -3.64 9.35 3.66
N GLU A 8 -4.23 9.75 4.79
CA GLU A 8 -4.56 8.84 5.89
C GLU A 8 -5.58 7.76 5.46
N GLY A 9 -6.59 8.15 4.70
CA GLY A 9 -7.54 7.21 4.09
C GLY A 9 -6.84 6.21 3.18
N LEU A 10 -6.02 6.71 2.24
CA LEU A 10 -5.27 5.88 1.30
C LEU A 10 -4.36 4.86 2.01
N ARG A 11 -3.56 5.26 3.00
CA ARG A 11 -2.67 4.30 3.70
C ARG A 11 -3.44 3.26 4.49
N HIS A 12 -4.62 3.60 5.02
CA HIS A 12 -5.47 2.62 5.71
C HIS A 12 -5.99 1.57 4.71
N VAL A 13 -6.47 2.02 3.55
CA VAL A 13 -6.93 1.16 2.47
C VAL A 13 -5.80 0.24 1.99
N LEU A 14 -4.60 0.77 1.71
CA LEU A 14 -3.46 -0.03 1.27
C LEU A 14 -3.02 -1.08 2.29
N LYS A 15 -3.05 -0.73 3.58
CA LYS A 15 -2.78 -1.66 4.67
C LYS A 15 -3.81 -2.79 4.72
N GLN A 16 -5.09 -2.49 4.47
CA GLN A 16 -6.12 -3.52 4.40
C GLN A 16 -6.00 -4.39 3.16
N VAL A 17 -5.72 -3.82 1.99
CA VAL A 17 -5.46 -4.58 0.76
C VAL A 17 -4.34 -5.62 0.97
N ARG A 18 -3.24 -5.23 1.63
CA ARG A 18 -2.17 -6.18 1.98
C ARG A 18 -2.65 -7.29 2.94
N LYS A 19 -3.40 -6.91 3.97
CA LYS A 19 -3.92 -7.87 4.97
C LYS A 19 -4.93 -8.84 4.37
N ASP A 20 -5.82 -8.36 3.52
CA ASP A 20 -6.82 -9.17 2.81
C ASP A 20 -6.15 -10.17 1.86
N ALA A 21 -4.99 -9.80 1.29
CA ALA A 21 -4.13 -10.70 0.52
C ALA A 21 -3.33 -11.71 1.38
N GLY A 22 -3.45 -11.65 2.71
CA GLY A 22 -2.75 -12.55 3.63
C GLY A 22 -1.24 -12.33 3.71
N LEU A 23 -0.74 -11.17 3.26
CA LEU A 23 0.69 -10.89 3.17
C LEU A 23 1.22 -10.18 4.42
N THR A 24 2.38 -10.59 4.90
CA THR A 24 3.19 -9.78 5.82
C THR A 24 3.81 -8.58 5.08
N GLN A 25 4.33 -7.59 5.82
CA GLN A 25 5.03 -6.47 5.19
C GLN A 25 6.30 -6.91 4.46
N VAL A 26 6.99 -7.97 4.94
CA VAL A 26 8.17 -8.55 4.29
C VAL A 26 7.79 -9.17 2.96
N GLN A 27 6.76 -10.02 2.96
CA GLN A 27 6.30 -10.72 1.74
C GLN A 27 5.80 -9.74 0.67
N LEU A 28 5.09 -8.67 1.05
CA LEU A 28 4.71 -7.64 0.08
C LEU A 28 5.95 -6.92 -0.46
N ALA A 29 6.91 -6.57 0.38
CA ALA A 29 8.11 -5.89 -0.05
C ALA A 29 8.93 -6.73 -1.04
N GLU A 30 9.05 -8.04 -0.79
CA GLU A 30 9.67 -8.99 -1.72
C GLU A 30 8.97 -8.99 -3.08
N LYS A 31 7.63 -9.04 -3.11
CA LYS A 31 6.84 -8.96 -4.34
C LYS A 31 7.03 -7.64 -5.10
N LEU A 32 7.27 -6.54 -4.39
CA LEU A 32 7.52 -5.22 -4.97
C LEU A 32 8.99 -5.00 -5.36
N GLY A 33 9.90 -5.94 -5.06
CA GLY A 33 11.34 -5.72 -5.23
C GLY A 33 11.88 -4.57 -4.37
N ARG A 34 11.29 -4.35 -3.19
CA ARG A 34 11.64 -3.30 -2.22
C ARG A 34 12.03 -3.91 -0.87
N GLY A 35 12.64 -3.10 0.00
CA GLY A 35 12.86 -3.50 1.40
C GLY A 35 11.59 -3.40 2.24
N GLN A 36 11.43 -4.22 3.28
CA GLN A 36 10.26 -4.16 4.19
C GLN A 36 10.03 -2.74 4.78
N SER A 37 11.09 -1.96 4.95
CA SER A 37 11.02 -0.58 5.43
C SER A 37 10.20 0.32 4.50
N TYR A 38 10.16 0.05 3.19
CA TYR A 38 9.31 0.76 2.22
C TYR A 38 7.83 0.59 2.59
N VAL A 39 7.35 -0.66 2.64
CA VAL A 39 5.96 -1.01 3.00
C VAL A 39 5.60 -0.42 4.36
N SER A 40 6.52 -0.55 5.31
CA SER A 40 6.32 -0.06 6.66
C SER A 40 6.19 1.47 6.75
N LYS A 41 6.99 2.22 5.99
CA LYS A 41 6.93 3.69 5.93
C LYS A 41 5.65 4.16 5.24
N VAL A 42 5.22 3.51 4.17
CA VAL A 42 3.94 3.81 3.50
C VAL A 42 2.77 3.63 4.47
N GLU A 43 2.69 2.49 5.16
CA GLU A 43 1.60 2.22 6.11
C GLU A 43 1.60 3.14 7.34
N ARG A 44 2.76 3.63 7.76
CA ARG A 44 2.88 4.63 8.84
C ARG A 44 2.65 6.06 8.37
N GLY A 45 2.53 6.30 7.07
CA GLY A 45 2.44 7.65 6.53
C GLY A 45 3.75 8.43 6.73
N GLU A 46 4.88 7.77 6.52
CA GLU A 46 6.22 8.37 6.54
C GLU A 46 6.79 8.52 5.13
N GLN A 47 6.16 7.88 4.14
CA GLN A 47 6.55 7.96 2.73
C GLN A 47 5.30 8.00 1.86
N TYR A 48 5.32 8.90 0.86
CA TYR A 48 4.31 8.92 -0.20
C TYR A 48 4.53 7.73 -1.14
N LEU A 49 3.45 7.28 -1.77
CA LEU A 49 3.54 6.48 -2.99
C LEU A 49 2.93 7.25 -4.15
N ASP A 50 3.49 7.08 -5.34
CA ASP A 50 2.88 7.58 -6.58
C ASP A 50 1.83 6.61 -7.15
N VAL A 51 1.25 6.95 -8.30
CA VAL A 51 0.16 6.15 -8.90
C VAL A 51 0.66 4.82 -9.46
N LEU A 52 1.90 4.74 -9.93
CA LEU A 52 2.48 3.49 -10.44
C LEU A 52 2.79 2.56 -9.28
N GLU A 53 3.38 3.08 -8.21
CA GLU A 53 3.61 2.33 -6.98
C GLU A 53 2.28 1.84 -6.36
N PHE A 54 1.20 2.62 -6.48
CA PHE A 54 -0.14 2.19 -6.06
C PHE A 54 -0.63 0.99 -6.87
N VAL A 55 -0.46 1.03 -8.20
CA VAL A 55 -0.83 -0.07 -9.09
C VAL A 55 -0.01 -1.32 -8.75
N GLU A 56 1.31 -1.19 -8.62
CA GLU A 56 2.21 -2.29 -8.22
C GLU A 56 1.80 -2.91 -6.87
N TRP A 57 1.44 -2.08 -5.89
CA TRP A 57 0.95 -2.54 -4.58
C TRP A 57 -0.31 -3.39 -4.72
N CYS A 58 -1.27 -2.92 -5.51
CA CYS A 58 -2.54 -3.59 -5.76
C CYS A 58 -2.33 -4.93 -6.47
N GLU A 59 -1.52 -4.94 -7.54
CA GLU A 59 -1.18 -6.14 -8.31
C GLU A 59 -0.42 -7.17 -7.47
N ALA A 60 0.55 -6.75 -6.66
CA ALA A 60 1.27 -7.62 -5.73
C ALA A 60 0.34 -8.28 -4.70
N CYS A 61 -0.77 -7.61 -4.37
CA CYS A 61 -1.84 -8.11 -3.49
C CYS A 61 -2.97 -8.83 -4.26
N ASN A 62 -2.81 -9.12 -5.56
CA ASN A 62 -3.83 -9.72 -6.43
C ASN A 62 -5.19 -8.99 -6.37
N THR A 63 -5.17 -7.67 -6.18
CA THR A 63 -6.37 -6.84 -6.10
C THR A 63 -6.35 -5.84 -7.25
N PRO A 64 -7.37 -5.78 -8.11
CA PRO A 64 -7.42 -4.80 -9.19
C PRO A 64 -7.43 -3.36 -8.66
N PRO A 65 -6.55 -2.45 -9.15
CA PRO A 65 -6.42 -1.08 -8.64
C PRO A 65 -7.74 -0.29 -8.65
N GLU A 66 -8.59 -0.50 -9.67
CA GLU A 66 -9.89 0.17 -9.81
C GLU A 66 -10.86 -0.19 -8.66
N ARG A 67 -10.74 -1.39 -8.08
CA ARG A 67 -11.52 -1.80 -6.90
C ARG A 67 -11.02 -1.15 -5.61
N VAL A 68 -9.76 -0.73 -5.59
CA VAL A 68 -9.13 -0.07 -4.44
C VAL A 68 -9.46 1.42 -4.46
N ILE A 69 -9.48 2.05 -5.64
CA ILE A 69 -9.80 3.48 -5.80
C ILE A 69 -11.17 3.82 -5.20
N GLY A 70 -12.19 2.98 -5.39
CA GLY A 70 -13.52 3.21 -4.81
C GLY A 70 -13.62 3.10 -3.29
N LYS A 71 -12.53 2.71 -2.60
CA LYS A 71 -12.46 2.58 -1.14
C LYS A 71 -11.68 3.72 -0.46
N ILE A 72 -11.02 4.59 -1.23
CA ILE A 72 -10.26 5.75 -0.75
C ILE A 72 -11.20 6.94 -0.55
#